data_AF-A0A7C1FP12-F1
#
_entry.id   AF-A0A7C1FP12-F1
#
_cell.length_a   1.000
_cell.length_b   1.000
_cell.length_c   1.000
_cell.angle_alpha   90.00
_cell.angle_beta   90.00
_cell.angle_gamma   90.00
#
_symmetry.space_group_name_H-M   'P 1'
#
loop_
_entity.id
_entity.type
_entity.pdbx_description
1 polymer ?
#
loop_
_entity_poly.entity_id
_entity_poly.type
_entity_poly.pdbx_seq_one_letter_code
_entity_poly.pdbx_strand_id
1 'polypeptide(L)'
;MNKPVNCRFFYGDYFRGKHKEECRLLAANPENQIAWKRNHCDSCPVPEILISSNSRELALEAKIVRKFLRSQVEVTFAVCTRHMVELSDPRYCPQCAAEQNQNTGGTV
;
A
#
# COMPACT_ATOMS: atom_id res chain seq x y z
N MET A 1 -14.48 -15.46 12.61
CA MET A 1 -14.36 -14.01 12.88
C MET A 1 -13.43 -13.42 11.84
N ASN A 2 -13.84 -12.38 11.11
CA ASN A 2 -12.94 -11.72 10.14
C ASN A 2 -11.84 -10.95 10.90
N LYS A 3 -10.60 -11.01 10.43
CA LYS A 3 -9.50 -10.26 11.03
C LYS A 3 -9.74 -8.74 10.86
N PRO A 4 -9.38 -7.91 11.86
CA PRO A 4 -9.40 -6.47 11.69
C PRO A 4 -8.42 -6.07 10.58
N VAL A 5 -8.83 -5.17 9.69
CA VAL A 5 -8.01 -4.70 8.58
C VAL A 5 -7.30 -3.43 9.01
N ASN A 6 -5.99 -3.53 9.27
CA ASN A 6 -5.15 -2.38 9.60
C ASN A 6 -4.41 -1.91 8.34
N CYS A 7 -5.07 -1.04 7.56
CA CYS A 7 -4.51 -0.49 6.33
C CYS A 7 -5.08 0.91 6.08
N ARG A 8 -4.24 1.90 5.76
CA ARG A 8 -4.68 3.28 5.51
C ARG A 8 -5.64 3.42 4.32
N PHE A 9 -5.61 2.46 3.40
CA PHE A 9 -6.46 2.46 2.21
C PHE A 9 -7.79 1.72 2.41
N PHE A 10 -7.98 1.06 3.55
CA PHE A 10 -9.23 0.42 3.89
C PHE A 10 -10.25 1.47 4.36
N TYR A 11 -11.43 1.46 3.77
CA TYR A 11 -12.57 2.24 4.23
C TYR A 11 -13.73 1.32 4.58
N GLY A 12 -14.33 1.53 5.75
CA GLY A 12 -15.50 0.80 6.22
C GLY A 12 -16.51 1.79 6.78
N ASP A 13 -17.74 1.72 6.27
CA ASP A 13 -18.90 2.45 6.74
C ASP A 13 -19.93 1.45 7.26
N TYR A 14 -20.23 1.56 8.56
CA TYR A 14 -21.06 0.62 9.31
C TYR A 14 -22.23 1.35 9.95
N PHE A 15 -23.10 1.93 9.14
CA PHE A 15 -24.27 2.66 9.62
C PHE A 15 -25.54 1.80 9.60
N ARG A 16 -26.11 1.55 10.79
CA ARG A 16 -27.46 0.98 11.00
C ARG A 16 -27.79 -0.22 10.10
N GLY A 17 -26.94 -1.25 10.11
CA GLY A 17 -27.16 -2.49 9.34
C GLY A 17 -26.73 -2.43 7.87
N LYS A 18 -26.25 -1.27 7.38
CA LYS A 18 -25.48 -1.21 6.13
C LYS A 18 -24.00 -1.37 6.45
N HIS A 19 -23.35 -2.26 5.73
CA HIS A 19 -21.92 -2.51 5.81
C HIS A 19 -21.34 -2.26 4.42
N LYS A 20 -20.72 -1.09 4.22
CA LYS A 20 -19.97 -0.79 3.01
C LYS A 20 -18.50 -0.85 3.33
N GLU A 21 -17.77 -1.67 2.59
CA GLU A 21 -16.33 -1.80 2.72
C GLU A 21 -15.70 -1.67 1.35
N GLU A 22 -14.57 -0.98 1.26
CA GLU A 22 -13.83 -0.81 0.02
C GLU A 22 -12.33 -0.66 0.30
N CYS A 23 -11.53 -1.07 -0.69
CA CYS A 23 -10.11 -0.77 -0.74
C CYS A 23 -9.90 0.41 -1.70
N ARG A 24 -9.64 1.60 -1.15
CA ARG A 24 -9.48 2.83 -1.95
C ARG A 24 -8.28 2.78 -2.89
N LEU A 25 -7.24 2.03 -2.52
CA LEU A 25 -6.07 1.82 -3.38
C LEU A 25 -6.43 1.08 -4.69
N LEU A 26 -7.23 0.01 -4.57
CA LEU A 26 -7.65 -0.78 -5.73
C LEU A 26 -8.77 -0.09 -6.52
N ALA A 27 -9.65 0.65 -5.83
CA ALA A 27 -10.70 1.44 -6.48
C ALA A 27 -10.12 2.61 -7.30
N ALA A 28 -8.96 3.14 -6.90
CA ALA A 28 -8.27 4.20 -7.62
C ALA A 28 -7.56 3.70 -8.90
N ASN A 29 -7.30 2.39 -9.01
CA ASN A 29 -6.62 1.82 -10.18
C ASN A 29 -7.66 1.34 -11.23
N PRO A 30 -7.82 2.03 -12.37
CA PRO A 30 -8.74 1.62 -13.43
C PRO A 30 -8.34 0.30 -14.10
N GLU A 31 -7.06 -0.11 -14.01
CA GLU A 31 -6.60 -1.40 -14.54
C GLU A 31 -6.99 -2.58 -13.65
N ASN A 32 -7.48 -2.35 -12.42
CA ASN A 32 -7.93 -3.40 -11.54
C ASN A 32 -9.30 -3.96 -12.01
N GLN A 33 -9.25 -5.01 -12.82
CA GLN A 33 -10.44 -5.67 -13.39
C GLN A 33 -11.17 -6.60 -12.40
N ILE A 34 -10.50 -7.01 -11.31
CA ILE A 34 -11.06 -7.99 -10.36
C ILE A 34 -11.70 -7.25 -9.19
N ALA A 35 -12.96 -7.58 -8.90
CA ALA A 35 -13.68 -7.03 -7.76
C ALA A 35 -12.98 -7.37 -6.45
N TRP A 36 -12.72 -6.34 -5.64
CA TRP A 36 -12.14 -6.51 -4.32
C TRP A 36 -13.10 -7.23 -3.37
N LYS A 37 -12.52 -8.01 -2.47
CA LYS A 37 -13.19 -8.72 -1.37
C LYS A 37 -12.32 -8.62 -0.14
N ARG A 38 -12.92 -8.59 1.06
CA ARG A 38 -12.19 -8.46 2.33
C ARG A 38 -11.07 -9.49 2.52
N ASN A 39 -11.23 -10.72 2.06
CA ASN A 39 -10.20 -11.77 2.17
C ASN A 39 -8.89 -11.44 1.41
N HIS A 40 -8.91 -10.53 0.43
CA HIS A 40 -7.68 -10.04 -0.21
C HIS A 40 -6.80 -9.24 0.76
N CYS A 41 -7.38 -8.69 1.83
CA CYS A 41 -6.63 -8.00 2.87
C CYS A 41 -5.85 -8.96 3.77
N ASP A 42 -6.22 -10.24 3.86
CA ASP A 42 -5.57 -11.21 4.73
C ASP A 42 -4.13 -11.52 4.32
N SER A 43 -3.80 -11.31 3.03
CA SER A 43 -2.46 -11.50 2.45
C SER A 43 -1.96 -10.25 1.71
N CYS A 44 -2.53 -9.08 1.99
CA CYS A 44 -2.17 -7.84 1.31
C CYS A 44 -0.77 -7.37 1.78
N PRO A 45 0.19 -7.12 0.86
CA PRO A 45 1.53 -6.68 1.23
C PRO A 45 1.60 -5.19 1.61
N VAL A 46 0.56 -4.41 1.31
CA VAL A 46 0.58 -2.95 1.42
C VAL A 46 0.84 -2.43 2.85
N PRO A 47 0.19 -2.95 3.91
CA PRO A 47 0.46 -2.47 5.27
C PRO A 47 1.93 -2.68 5.68
N GLU A 48 2.50 -3.83 5.34
CA GLU A 48 3.91 -4.14 5.65
C GLU A 48 4.87 -3.22 4.88
N ILE A 49 4.60 -2.99 3.59
CA ILE A 49 5.37 -2.06 2.76
C ILE A 49 5.34 -0.65 3.35
N LEU A 50 4.17 -0.15 3.75
CA LEU A 50 4.04 1.20 4.32
C LEU A 50 4.78 1.35 5.66
N ILE A 51 4.84 0.29 6.47
CA ILE A 51 5.54 0.31 7.77
C ILE A 51 7.06 0.23 7.57
N SER A 52 7.52 -0.59 6.62
CA SER A 52 8.95 -0.85 6.40
C SER A 52 9.63 0.16 5.47
N SER A 53 8.86 0.92 4.70
CA SER A 53 9.42 1.89 3.76
C SER A 53 10.15 3.03 4.47
N ASN A 54 11.34 3.37 3.97
CA ASN A 54 12.06 4.57 4.43
C ASN A 54 11.50 5.87 3.83
N SER A 55 10.57 5.80 2.86
CA SER A 55 9.90 6.96 2.28
C SER A 55 8.56 7.21 2.96
N ARG A 56 8.41 8.39 3.58
CA ARG A 56 7.13 8.84 4.17
C ARG A 56 6.10 9.22 3.10
N GLU A 57 6.58 9.68 1.96
CA GLU A 57 5.79 10.16 0.84
C GLU A 57 5.76 9.11 -0.27
N LEU A 58 5.39 7.88 0.12
CA LEU A 58 5.24 6.77 -0.79
C LEU A 58 3.83 6.77 -1.39
N ALA A 59 3.76 6.87 -2.72
CA ALA A 59 2.56 6.59 -3.49
C ALA A 59 2.67 5.21 -4.14
N LEU A 60 1.56 4.48 -4.12
CA LEU A 60 1.46 3.11 -4.59
C LEU A 60 0.30 2.99 -5.55
N GLU A 61 0.46 2.15 -6.56
CA GLU A 61 -0.63 1.55 -7.30
C GLU A 61 -0.60 0.04 -7.08
N ALA A 62 -1.78 -0.57 -7.01
CA ALA A 62 -1.91 -2.00 -6.88
C ALA A 62 -3.08 -2.51 -7.71
N LYS A 63 -3.04 -3.80 -8.03
CA LYS A 63 -4.17 -4.52 -8.62
C LYS A 63 -4.30 -5.89 -7.98
N ILE A 64 -5.46 -6.51 -8.17
CA ILE A 64 -5.63 -7.92 -7.80
C ILE A 64 -5.18 -8.77 -9.00
N VAL A 65 -4.31 -9.73 -8.73
CA VAL A 65 -3.85 -10.72 -9.71
C VAL A 65 -4.31 -12.12 -9.30
N ARG A 66 -4.58 -12.98 -10.27
CA ARG A 66 -4.84 -14.41 -10.03
C ARG A 66 -3.50 -15.17 -10.09
N LYS A 67 -3.16 -15.86 -9.00
CA LYS A 67 -2.04 -16.81 -8.92
C LYS A 67 -2.61 -18.18 -8.64
N PHE A 68 -2.63 -19.03 -9.68
CA PHE A 68 -3.21 -20.38 -9.63
C PHE A 68 -4.64 -20.36 -9.05
N LEU A 69 -4.86 -20.96 -7.88
CA LEU A 69 -6.17 -21.10 -7.23
C LEU A 69 -6.58 -19.90 -6.36
N ARG A 70 -5.73 -18.86 -6.21
CA ARG A 70 -6.01 -17.72 -5.32
C ARG A 70 -5.81 -16.39 -6.04
N SER A 71 -6.55 -15.38 -5.61
CA SER A 71 -6.33 -13.99 -5.98
C SER A 71 -5.67 -13.25 -4.83
N GLN A 72 -4.72 -12.37 -5.15
CA GLN A 72 -3.99 -11.57 -4.16
C GLN A 72 -3.76 -10.16 -4.66
N VAL A 73 -3.55 -9.22 -3.73
CA VAL A 73 -3.13 -7.87 -4.06
C VAL A 73 -1.66 -7.88 -4.46
N GLU A 74 -1.33 -7.24 -5.57
CA GLU A 74 0.02 -7.04 -6.06
C GLU A 74 0.24 -5.55 -6.32
N VAL A 75 1.34 -5.00 -5.79
CA VAL A 75 1.76 -3.62 -6.05
C VAL A 75 2.36 -3.57 -7.44
N THR A 76 1.82 -2.73 -8.30
CA THR A 76 2.23 -2.61 -9.72
C THR A 76 3.17 -1.45 -9.96
N PHE A 77 3.03 -0.40 -9.16
CA PHE A 77 3.83 0.81 -9.28
C PHE A 77 4.08 1.41 -7.91
N ALA A 78 5.28 1.96 -7.72
CA ALA A 78 5.67 2.61 -6.49
C ALA A 78 6.56 3.81 -6.82
N VAL A 79 6.26 4.96 -6.21
CA VAL A 79 7.01 6.18 -6.42
C VAL A 79 7.19 6.91 -5.09
N CYS A 80 8.40 7.42 -4.87
CA CYS A 80 8.63 8.42 -3.83
C CYS A 80 8.22 9.78 -4.39
N THR A 81 7.11 10.36 -3.93
CA THR A 81 6.62 11.64 -4.47
C THR A 81 7.48 12.82 -4.05
N ARG A 82 8.24 12.68 -2.96
CA ARG A 82 9.20 13.71 -2.52
C ARG A 82 10.33 13.93 -3.51
N HIS A 83 10.82 12.83 -4.08
CA HIS A 83 12.00 12.80 -4.95
C HIS A 83 11.66 12.55 -6.41
N MET A 84 10.39 12.26 -6.70
CA MET A 84 9.88 11.94 -8.04
C MET A 84 10.65 10.78 -8.70
N VAL A 85 10.97 9.75 -7.91
CA VAL A 85 11.70 8.57 -8.37
C VAL A 85 10.82 7.34 -8.25
N GLU A 86 10.69 6.60 -9.35
CA GLU A 86 10.08 5.27 -9.38
C GLU A 86 10.98 4.28 -8.61
N LEU A 87 10.34 3.47 -7.76
CA LEU A 87 11.03 2.52 -6.88
C LEU A 87 10.80 1.10 -7.38
N SER A 88 11.90 0.38 -7.64
CA SER A 88 11.86 -1.06 -7.93
C SER A 88 11.47 -1.88 -6.69
N ASP A 89 11.89 -1.46 -5.50
CA ASP A 89 11.37 -1.95 -4.22
C ASP A 89 10.68 -0.80 -3.47
N PRO A 90 9.36 -0.86 -3.23
CA PRO A 90 8.63 0.18 -2.52
C PRO A 90 9.09 0.40 -1.08
N ARG A 91 9.88 -0.53 -0.52
CA ARG A 91 10.45 -0.41 0.83
C ARG A 91 11.67 0.51 0.90
N TYR A 92 12.31 0.84 -0.23
CA TYR A 92 13.56 1.59 -0.20
C TYR A 92 13.68 2.66 -1.28
N CYS A 93 13.72 3.91 -0.84
CA CYS A 93 14.10 5.06 -1.63
C CYS A 93 15.56 5.46 -1.31
N PRO A 94 16.47 5.46 -2.31
CA PRO A 94 17.89 5.79 -2.07
C PRO A 94 18.09 7.27 -1.67
N GLN A 95 17.27 8.18 -2.17
CA GLN A 95 17.39 9.61 -1.86
C GLN A 95 16.92 9.91 -0.43
N CYS A 96 15.80 9.32 0.01
CA CYS A 96 15.37 9.40 1.42
C CYS A 96 16.44 8.85 2.38
N ALA A 97 17.08 7.73 2.03
CA ALA A 97 18.15 7.17 2.86
C ALA A 97 19.36 8.11 2.97
N ALA A 98 19.77 8.71 1.84
CA ALA A 98 20.88 9.67 1.82
C ALA A 98 20.60 10.91 2.69
N GLU A 99 19.39 11.46 2.63
CA GLU A 99 18.99 12.61 3.45
C GLU A 99 18.96 12.28 4.94
N GLN A 100 18.45 11.09 5.31
CA GLN A 100 18.44 10.65 6.71
C GLN A 100 19.86 10.63 7.28
N ASN A 101 20.82 10.09 6.52
CA ASN A 101 22.23 10.03 6.93
C ASN A 101 22.88 11.41 7.09
N GLN A 102 22.52 12.38 6.25
CA GLN A 102 23.02 13.76 6.37
C GLN A 102 22.48 14.44 7.63
N ASN A 103 21.21 14.19 7.98
CA ASN A 103 20.58 14.80 9.14
C ASN A 103 21.13 14.24 10.47
N THR A 104 21.54 12.98 10.51
CA THR A 104 22.17 12.37 11.71
C THR A 104 23.59 12.87 11.98
N GLY A 105 24.29 13.37 10.96
CA GLY A 105 25.66 13.90 11.09
C GLY A 105 25.76 15.34 11.61
N GLY A 106 24.62 16.02 11.82
CA GLY A 106 24.55 17.43 12.19
C GLY A 106 24.29 17.73 13.67
N THR A 107 24.30 16.72 14.56
CA THR A 107 24.11 16.95 16.00
C THR A 107 25.48 17.00 16.68
N VAL A 108 26.05 18.20 16.79
CA VAL A 108 27.15 18.54 17.71
C VAL A 108 26.55 19.16 18.97
#